data_AF-A0A562PK26-F1
#
_entry.id   AF-A0A562PK26-F1
#
_cell.length_a   1.000
_cell.length_b   1.000
_cell.length_c   1.000
_cell.angle_alpha   90.00
_cell.angle_beta   90.00
_cell.angle_gamma   90.00
#
_symmetry.space_group_name_H-M   'P 1'
#
loop_
_entity.id
_entity.type
_entity.pdbx_description
1 polymer ?
#
loop_
_entity_poly.entity_id
_entity_poly.type
_entity_poly.pdbx_seq_one_letter_code
_entity_poly.pdbx_strand_id
1 'polypeptide(L)'
;MERGYSLVDDAYARAGCYQEAGVKKLIKRNSVLGKCSYCGRKKKVCPLNDVTEHIAGCIRLEWGDPSNKGLPWESREDGWQFGNVYDTWDLLHDLELVCESEKLTDDIIGAFHQSEWCRVNPYSLSSDRTLLYGWKNFSSSSLISLDLLAFVARAHVLRCLCDSPRNIARRFMDAACDFSKRRVRAAALFH
;
A
#
# COMPACT_ATOMS: atom_id res chain seq x y z
N MET A 1 -0.43 19.37 -14.35
CA MET A 1 -0.15 18.24 -13.43
C MET A 1 -0.71 17.00 -14.10
N GLU A 2 0.14 16.18 -14.70
CA GLU A 2 -0.28 14.91 -15.29
C GLU A 2 -0.66 13.95 -14.16
N ARG A 3 -1.86 13.37 -14.23
CA ARG A 3 -2.33 12.41 -13.21
C ARG A 3 -1.53 11.11 -13.23
N GLY A 4 -0.81 10.83 -14.34
CA GLY A 4 0.01 9.65 -14.57
C GLY A 4 -0.78 8.34 -14.72
N TYR A 5 -2.09 8.46 -14.95
CA TYR A 5 -2.97 7.37 -15.38
C TYR A 5 -4.09 7.92 -16.26
N SER A 6 -4.60 7.08 -17.16
CA SER A 6 -5.73 7.33 -18.04
C SER A 6 -7.06 7.06 -17.33
N LEU A 7 -8.10 7.79 -17.71
CA LEU A 7 -9.47 7.48 -17.29
C LEU A 7 -10.03 6.39 -18.20
N VAL A 8 -10.71 5.42 -17.60
CA VAL A 8 -11.50 4.41 -18.30
C VAL A 8 -12.95 4.82 -18.18
N ASP A 9 -13.56 5.19 -19.30
CA ASP A 9 -14.96 5.60 -19.35
C ASP A 9 -15.89 4.39 -19.17
N ASP A 10 -17.02 4.60 -18.50
CA ASP A 10 -18.11 3.62 -18.30
C ASP A 10 -17.72 2.25 -17.68
N ALA A 11 -16.58 2.17 -17.00
CA ALA A 11 -16.14 0.98 -16.28
C ALA A 11 -16.52 1.04 -14.79
N TYR A 12 -17.21 -0.01 -14.31
CA TYR A 12 -17.63 -0.14 -12.92
C TYR A 12 -17.22 -1.49 -12.33
N ALA A 13 -16.60 -1.46 -11.16
CA ALA A 13 -16.15 -2.66 -10.46
C ALA A 13 -16.82 -2.81 -9.08
N ARG A 14 -17.02 -4.06 -8.64
CA ARG A 14 -17.55 -4.37 -7.30
C ARG A 14 -16.44 -4.80 -6.35
N ALA A 15 -16.67 -4.63 -5.05
CA ALA A 15 -15.71 -4.99 -4.02
C ALA A 15 -15.22 -6.44 -4.10
N GLY A 16 -16.08 -7.39 -4.47
CA GLY A 16 -15.67 -8.79 -4.54
C GLY A 16 -15.07 -9.21 -5.88
N CYS A 17 -14.70 -8.29 -6.77
CA CYS A 17 -13.78 -8.58 -7.88
C CYS A 17 -12.31 -8.44 -7.46
N TYR A 18 -12.06 -7.81 -6.32
CA TYR A 18 -10.74 -7.63 -5.73
C TYR A 18 -10.54 -8.65 -4.60
N GLN A 19 -9.29 -9.04 -4.36
CA GLN A 19 -8.93 -9.85 -3.18
C GLN A 19 -8.55 -8.95 -1.99
N GLU A 20 -7.85 -7.86 -2.27
CA GLU A 20 -7.34 -6.91 -1.30
C GLU A 20 -8.44 -6.20 -0.47
N ALA A 21 -8.21 -6.05 0.84
CA ALA A 21 -9.20 -5.58 1.80
C ALA A 21 -9.39 -4.05 1.81
N GLY A 22 -8.34 -3.29 1.55
CA GLY A 22 -8.33 -1.84 1.38
C GLY A 22 -9.21 -1.37 0.24
N VAL A 23 -9.02 -1.92 -0.96
CA VAL A 23 -9.84 -1.66 -2.14
C VAL A 23 -11.30 -2.04 -1.88
N LYS A 24 -11.54 -3.20 -1.24
CA LYS A 24 -12.90 -3.58 -0.80
C LYS A 24 -13.54 -2.53 0.10
N LYS A 25 -12.77 -1.93 1.01
CA LYS A 25 -13.25 -0.93 1.98
C LYS A 25 -13.53 0.41 1.29
N LEU A 26 -12.68 0.83 0.35
CA LEU A 26 -12.92 1.99 -0.51
C LEU A 26 -14.24 1.84 -1.25
N ILE A 27 -14.42 0.73 -1.97
CA ILE A 27 -15.64 0.47 -2.76
C ILE A 27 -16.86 0.45 -1.84
N LYS A 28 -16.79 -0.17 -0.66
CA LYS A 28 -17.93 -0.18 0.28
C LYS A 28 -18.34 1.21 0.76
N ARG A 29 -17.40 2.16 0.85
CA ARG A 29 -17.65 3.55 1.29
C ARG A 29 -18.23 4.42 0.16
N ASN A 30 -17.73 4.26 -1.06
CA ASN A 30 -18.04 5.13 -2.20
C ASN A 30 -18.90 4.45 -3.29
N SER A 31 -19.59 3.35 -2.97
CA SER A 31 -20.35 2.59 -3.96
C SER A 31 -21.79 3.02 -4.12
N VAL A 32 -22.26 2.94 -5.36
CA VAL A 32 -23.65 3.11 -5.77
C VAL A 32 -24.22 1.78 -6.24
N LEU A 33 -25.54 1.61 -6.22
CA LEU A 33 -26.18 0.42 -6.79
C LEU A 33 -26.05 0.46 -8.32
N GLY A 34 -25.51 -0.59 -8.91
CA GLY A 34 -25.31 -0.67 -10.35
C GLY A 34 -24.96 -2.09 -10.83
N LYS A 35 -24.53 -2.19 -12.07
CA LYS A 35 -24.07 -3.44 -12.69
C LYS A 35 -22.55 -3.39 -12.85
N CYS A 36 -21.85 -4.42 -12.39
CA CYS A 36 -20.40 -4.53 -12.59
C CYS A 36 -20.12 -4.83 -14.07
N SER A 37 -19.22 -4.06 -14.70
CA SER A 37 -18.82 -4.23 -16.10
C SER A 37 -18.03 -5.52 -16.34
N TYR A 38 -17.38 -6.05 -15.29
CA TYR A 38 -16.49 -7.21 -15.36
C TYR A 38 -17.19 -8.51 -15.00
N CYS A 39 -17.87 -8.56 -13.86
CA CYS A 39 -18.52 -9.78 -13.39
C CYS A 39 -20.01 -9.87 -13.73
N GLY A 40 -20.60 -8.83 -14.34
CA GLY A 40 -22.01 -8.78 -14.77
C GLY A 40 -23.06 -8.72 -13.66
N ARG A 41 -22.68 -8.83 -12.38
CA ARG A 41 -23.60 -8.89 -11.24
C ARG A 41 -24.12 -7.49 -10.87
N LYS A 42 -25.41 -7.41 -10.50
CA LYS A 42 -26.04 -6.19 -9.96
C LYS A 42 -25.82 -6.10 -8.46
N LYS A 43 -24.94 -5.19 -8.02
CA LYS A 43 -24.60 -4.96 -6.61
C LYS A 43 -24.12 -3.51 -6.42
N LYS A 44 -23.64 -3.18 -5.23
CA LYS A 44 -22.85 -1.98 -4.98
C LYS A 44 -21.56 -2.00 -5.82
N VAL A 45 -21.41 -1.04 -6.72
CA VAL A 45 -20.29 -0.84 -7.64
C VAL A 45 -19.69 0.55 -7.46
N CYS A 46 -18.43 0.71 -7.85
CA CYS A 46 -17.70 1.97 -7.82
C CYS A 46 -17.08 2.19 -9.22
N PRO A 47 -17.00 3.44 -9.69
CA PRO A 47 -16.29 3.76 -10.93
C PRO A 47 -14.85 3.23 -10.87
N LEU A 48 -14.37 2.65 -11.97
CA LEU A 48 -13.00 2.12 -12.01
C LEU A 48 -11.99 3.24 -11.75
N ASN A 49 -12.25 4.45 -12.26
CA ASN A 49 -11.36 5.61 -12.09
C ASN A 49 -11.08 5.93 -10.62
N ASP A 50 -12.09 5.86 -9.74
CA ASP A 50 -11.92 6.10 -8.31
C ASP A 50 -11.03 5.02 -7.65
N VAL A 51 -11.18 3.78 -8.12
CA VAL A 51 -10.38 2.65 -7.64
C VAL A 51 -8.93 2.77 -8.13
N THR A 52 -8.73 3.05 -9.42
CA THR A 52 -7.41 3.24 -10.02
C THR A 52 -6.69 4.42 -9.40
N GLU A 53 -7.38 5.54 -9.15
CA GLU A 53 -6.81 6.69 -8.42
C GLU A 53 -6.34 6.30 -7.02
N HIS A 54 -7.15 5.52 -6.29
CA HIS A 54 -6.77 5.05 -4.97
C HIS A 54 -5.57 4.12 -4.99
N ILE A 55 -5.53 3.17 -5.93
CA ILE A 55 -4.41 2.23 -6.10
C ILE A 55 -3.15 3.00 -6.47
N ALA A 56 -3.21 3.87 -7.48
CA ALA A 56 -2.09 4.72 -7.91
C ALA A 56 -1.58 5.58 -6.75
N GLY A 57 -2.48 6.16 -5.95
CA GLY A 57 -2.13 6.92 -4.76
C GLY A 57 -1.39 6.09 -3.71
N CYS A 58 -1.78 4.84 -3.50
CA CYS A 58 -1.10 3.93 -2.56
C CYS A 58 0.27 3.50 -3.07
N ILE A 59 0.36 3.10 -4.34
CA ILE A 59 1.62 2.69 -4.97
C ILE A 59 2.66 3.81 -4.88
N ARG A 60 2.27 5.05 -5.20
CA ARG A 60 3.14 6.24 -5.17
C ARG A 60 3.74 6.59 -3.80
N LEU A 61 3.23 6.03 -2.71
CA LEU A 61 3.80 6.25 -1.38
C LEU A 61 5.14 5.51 -1.20
N GLU A 62 5.28 4.33 -1.81
CA GLU A 62 6.43 3.45 -1.62
C GLU A 62 7.21 3.20 -2.90
N TRP A 63 6.56 3.37 -4.06
CA TRP A 63 7.09 3.09 -5.38
C TRP A 63 7.07 4.33 -6.27
N GLY A 64 7.99 4.40 -7.22
CA GLY A 64 8.06 5.48 -8.18
C GLY A 64 8.92 5.13 -9.38
N ASP A 65 9.00 6.06 -10.31
CA ASP A 65 9.73 5.90 -11.57
C ASP A 65 11.25 5.80 -11.32
N PRO A 66 11.93 4.74 -11.80
CA PRO A 66 13.37 4.57 -11.63
C PRO A 66 14.21 5.76 -12.09
N SER A 67 13.87 6.34 -13.24
CA SER A 67 14.52 7.54 -13.79
C SER A 67 14.37 8.72 -12.84
N ASN A 68 13.17 8.95 -12.31
CA ASN A 68 12.90 10.04 -11.37
C ASN A 68 13.51 9.82 -9.97
N LYS A 69 13.78 8.56 -9.59
CA LYS A 69 14.43 8.22 -8.32
C LYS A 69 15.95 8.13 -8.41
N GLY A 70 16.51 8.36 -9.60
CA GLY A 70 17.95 8.46 -9.82
C GLY A 70 18.66 7.11 -9.86
N LEU A 71 17.97 6.03 -10.24
CA LEU A 71 18.66 4.78 -10.56
C LEU A 71 19.47 4.99 -11.85
N PRO A 72 20.74 4.57 -11.89
CA PRO A 72 21.51 4.62 -13.12
C PRO A 72 21.03 3.57 -14.12
N TRP A 73 20.93 3.97 -15.39
CA TRP A 73 20.63 3.10 -16.52
C TRP A 73 21.93 2.74 -17.26
N GLU A 74 22.15 1.45 -17.53
CA GLU A 74 23.26 0.99 -18.35
C GLU A 74 22.77 0.60 -19.75
N SER A 75 23.08 1.45 -20.73
CA SER A 75 22.69 1.25 -22.14
C SER A 75 23.30 0.01 -22.81
N ARG A 76 24.43 -0.51 -22.31
CA ARG A 76 25.12 -1.65 -22.92
C ARG A 76 24.50 -2.99 -22.54
N GLU A 77 23.94 -3.08 -21.34
CA GLU A 77 23.23 -4.27 -20.84
C GLU A 77 21.71 -4.08 -20.84
N ASP A 78 21.25 -2.90 -21.27
CA ASP A 78 19.85 -2.50 -21.39
C ASP A 78 19.08 -2.70 -20.08
N GLY A 79 19.61 -2.15 -18.98
CA GLY A 79 19.04 -2.40 -17.66
C GLY A 79 19.37 -1.38 -16.57
N TRP A 80 18.48 -1.33 -15.58
CA TRP A 80 18.64 -0.56 -14.36
C TRP A 80 19.68 -1.16 -13.42
N GLN A 81 20.50 -0.30 -12.81
CA GLN A 81 21.58 -0.70 -11.92
C GLN A 81 21.25 -0.39 -10.45
N PHE A 82 21.77 -1.22 -9.54
CA PHE A 82 21.69 -1.05 -8.08
C PHE A 82 20.27 -1.04 -7.47
N GLY A 83 19.25 -1.55 -8.16
CA GLY A 83 17.90 -1.69 -7.60
C GLY A 83 17.05 -2.71 -8.34
N ASN A 84 16.06 -3.27 -7.65
CA ASN A 84 15.03 -4.08 -8.30
C ASN A 84 14.00 -3.15 -8.94
N VAL A 85 13.85 -3.29 -10.25
CA VAL A 85 12.80 -2.63 -11.02
C VAL A 85 11.77 -3.68 -11.41
N TYR A 86 10.51 -3.35 -11.16
CA TYR A 86 9.36 -4.19 -11.45
C TYR A 86 8.56 -3.54 -12.57
N ASP A 87 8.01 -4.34 -13.46
CA ASP A 87 6.97 -3.81 -14.34
C ASP A 87 5.65 -3.64 -13.56
N THR A 88 4.66 -2.95 -14.17
CA THR A 88 3.36 -2.73 -13.53
C THR A 88 2.61 -4.02 -13.21
N TRP A 89 2.77 -5.08 -14.02
CA TRP A 89 2.12 -6.37 -13.77
C TRP A 89 2.75 -7.02 -12.54
N ASP A 90 4.07 -7.13 -12.52
CA ASP A 90 4.85 -7.76 -11.45
C ASP A 90 4.61 -7.05 -10.12
N LEU A 91 4.55 -5.72 -10.15
CA LEU A 91 4.26 -4.93 -8.96
C LEU A 91 2.85 -5.21 -8.43
N LEU A 92 1.82 -5.20 -9.29
CA LEU A 92 0.45 -5.47 -8.85
C LEU A 92 0.27 -6.92 -8.37
N HIS A 93 1.00 -7.86 -8.95
CA HIS A 93 1.02 -9.25 -8.53
C HIS A 93 1.68 -9.41 -7.15
N ASP A 94 2.85 -8.82 -6.93
CA ASP A 94 3.57 -8.85 -5.64
C ASP A 94 2.76 -8.16 -4.52
N LEU A 95 1.99 -7.12 -4.87
CA LEU A 95 1.08 -6.43 -3.94
C LEU A 95 -0.27 -7.14 -3.73
N GLU A 96 -0.49 -8.32 -4.33
CA GLU A 96 -1.75 -9.07 -4.29
C GLU A 96 -2.98 -8.23 -4.72
N LEU A 97 -2.77 -7.27 -5.64
CA LEU A 97 -3.79 -6.38 -6.19
C LEU A 97 -4.50 -6.95 -7.43
N VAL A 98 -4.07 -8.13 -7.88
CA VAL A 98 -4.64 -8.84 -9.02
C VAL A 98 -6.12 -9.18 -8.75
N CYS A 99 -6.96 -8.98 -9.77
CA CYS A 99 -8.39 -9.17 -9.68
C CYS A 99 -8.83 -10.57 -10.15
N GLU A 100 -10.05 -10.97 -9.76
CA GLU A 100 -10.67 -12.23 -10.25
C GLU A 100 -10.86 -12.25 -11.78
N SER A 101 -10.94 -11.09 -12.41
CA SER A 101 -11.12 -10.94 -13.85
C SER A 101 -9.83 -10.40 -14.45
N GLU A 102 -9.23 -11.16 -15.37
CA GLU A 102 -8.04 -10.73 -16.13
C GLU A 102 -8.28 -9.38 -16.80
N LYS A 103 -9.42 -9.21 -17.48
CA LYS A 103 -9.82 -7.93 -18.08
C LYS A 103 -9.80 -6.74 -17.11
N LEU A 104 -10.20 -6.94 -15.85
CA LEU A 104 -10.16 -5.87 -14.85
C LEU A 104 -8.72 -5.52 -14.49
N THR A 105 -7.86 -6.53 -14.34
CA THR A 105 -6.44 -6.34 -14.10
C THR A 105 -5.79 -5.61 -15.28
N ASP A 106 -6.08 -6.03 -16.52
CA ASP A 106 -5.55 -5.41 -17.74
C ASP A 106 -6.00 -3.96 -17.89
N ASP A 107 -7.27 -3.65 -17.62
CA ASP A 107 -7.78 -2.27 -17.66
C ASP A 107 -7.11 -1.38 -16.61
N ILE A 108 -6.80 -1.93 -15.43
CA ILE A 108 -6.05 -1.22 -14.38
C ILE A 108 -4.60 -0.99 -14.81
N ILE A 109 -3.92 -2.03 -15.32
CA ILE A 109 -2.53 -1.94 -15.81
C ILE A 109 -2.43 -0.93 -16.94
N GLY A 110 -3.30 -1.05 -17.95
CA GLY A 110 -3.34 -0.16 -19.11
C GLY A 110 -3.73 1.28 -18.77
N ALA A 111 -4.31 1.52 -17.59
CA ALA A 111 -4.53 2.87 -17.12
C ALA A 111 -3.22 3.55 -16.69
N PHE A 112 -2.20 2.84 -16.21
CA PHE A 112 -0.94 3.47 -15.80
C PHE A 112 -0.11 3.91 -17.01
N HIS A 113 0.36 5.15 -17.01
CA HIS A 113 1.29 5.64 -18.04
C HIS A 113 2.73 5.15 -17.82
N GLN A 114 3.03 4.78 -16.58
CA GLN A 114 4.32 4.28 -16.15
C GLN A 114 4.33 2.77 -16.23
N SER A 115 5.36 2.20 -16.84
CA SER A 115 5.54 0.76 -17.00
C SER A 115 6.52 0.15 -16.00
N GLU A 116 7.39 0.94 -15.39
CA GLU A 116 8.51 0.47 -14.55
C GLU A 116 8.49 1.12 -13.17
N TRP A 117 8.77 0.37 -12.12
CA TRP A 117 8.65 0.80 -10.73
C TRP A 117 9.85 0.39 -9.90
N CYS A 118 10.40 1.34 -9.16
CA CYS A 118 11.38 1.10 -8.10
C CYS A 118 10.88 1.66 -6.77
N ARG A 119 11.50 1.27 -5.66
CA ARG A 119 11.20 1.88 -4.36
C ARG A 119 11.60 3.35 -4.36
N VAL A 120 10.81 4.20 -3.71
CA VAL A 120 11.04 5.66 -3.64
C VAL A 120 12.42 6.02 -3.08
N ASN A 121 12.95 5.21 -2.16
CA ASN A 121 14.31 5.34 -1.63
C ASN A 121 15.06 4.01 -1.88
N PRO A 122 15.60 3.79 -3.08
CA PRO A 122 16.26 2.54 -3.45
C PRO A 122 17.54 2.29 -2.64
N TYR A 123 18.22 3.36 -2.22
CA TYR A 123 19.46 3.31 -1.44
C TYR A 123 19.25 3.33 0.08
N SER A 124 18.00 3.41 0.56
CA SER A 124 17.71 3.43 2.01
C SER A 124 16.99 2.18 2.47
N LEU A 125 17.05 1.92 3.78
CA LEU A 125 16.17 0.97 4.43
C LEU A 125 14.71 1.40 4.23
N SER A 126 13.84 0.43 3.95
CA SER A 126 12.41 0.70 3.83
C SER A 126 11.84 1.33 5.11
N SER A 127 10.79 2.13 4.97
CA SER A 127 10.23 2.92 6.08
C SER A 127 9.87 2.07 7.30
N ASP A 128 9.30 0.89 7.06
CA ASP A 128 8.99 -0.13 8.06
C ASP A 128 10.25 -0.64 8.78
N ARG A 129 11.33 -0.92 8.04
CA ARG A 129 12.60 -1.36 8.62
C ARG A 129 13.29 -0.25 9.39
N THR A 130 13.26 0.98 8.87
CA THR A 130 13.82 2.15 9.57
C THR A 130 13.10 2.37 10.90
N LEU A 131 11.77 2.30 10.91
CA LEU A 131 10.96 2.37 12.13
C LEU A 131 11.22 1.18 13.06
N LEU A 132 11.31 -0.04 12.53
CA LEU A 132 11.58 -1.25 13.29
C LEU A 132 12.97 -1.21 13.94
N TYR A 133 13.99 -0.78 13.21
CA TYR A 133 15.36 -0.66 13.71
C TYR A 133 15.47 0.48 14.71
N GLY A 134 14.86 1.63 14.44
CA GLY A 134 14.74 2.72 15.41
C GLY A 134 14.10 2.21 16.70
N TRP A 135 12.96 1.54 16.61
CA TRP A 135 12.25 0.98 17.75
C TRP A 135 13.04 -0.12 18.47
N LYS A 136 13.74 -1.00 17.75
CA LYS A 136 14.66 -1.98 18.34
C LYS A 136 15.78 -1.29 19.13
N ASN A 137 16.32 -0.20 18.62
CA ASN A 137 17.37 0.57 19.30
C ASN A 137 16.84 1.33 20.54
N PHE A 138 15.60 1.84 20.46
CA PHE A 138 14.90 2.43 21.61
C PHE A 138 14.57 1.38 22.69
N SER A 139 14.11 0.19 22.28
CA SER A 139 13.70 -0.89 23.20
C SER A 139 14.86 -1.72 23.75
N SER A 140 16.00 -1.84 23.04
CA SER A 140 17.21 -2.40 23.62
C SER A 140 17.78 -1.53 24.74
N SER A 141 17.54 -0.22 24.67
CA SER A 141 17.88 0.73 25.74
C SER A 141 16.92 0.67 26.93
N SER A 142 15.77 0.00 26.80
CA SER A 142 14.73 -0.11 27.83
C SER A 142 14.18 -1.53 27.87
N LEU A 143 14.73 -2.41 28.72
CA LEU A 143 14.35 -3.83 28.93
C LEU A 143 12.85 -4.14 28.68
N ILE A 144 12.46 -4.39 27.43
CA ILE A 144 11.10 -4.74 27.01
C ILE A 144 11.20 -5.96 26.10
N SER A 145 10.53 -7.04 26.53
CA SER A 145 10.59 -8.37 25.94
C SER A 145 10.35 -8.39 24.43
N LEU A 146 11.16 -9.19 23.73
CA LEU A 146 11.19 -9.45 22.30
C LEU A 146 9.86 -9.98 21.71
N ASP A 147 8.91 -10.42 22.53
CA ASP A 147 7.62 -10.97 22.07
C ASP A 147 6.67 -9.93 21.46
N LEU A 148 6.81 -8.64 21.81
CA LEU A 148 5.97 -7.56 21.29
C LEU A 148 6.31 -7.15 19.84
N LEU A 149 7.56 -7.43 19.42
CA LEU A 149 8.12 -7.00 18.13
C LEU A 149 7.56 -7.79 16.95
N ALA A 150 7.27 -9.09 17.16
CA ALA A 150 6.67 -9.94 16.14
C ALA A 150 5.20 -9.59 15.86
N PHE A 151 4.46 -9.13 16.87
CA PHE A 151 3.05 -8.78 16.74
C PHE A 151 2.84 -7.43 16.04
N VAL A 152 3.66 -6.42 16.36
CA VAL A 152 3.57 -5.08 15.75
C VAL A 152 4.08 -5.08 14.30
N ALA A 153 5.17 -5.81 14.00
CA ALA A 153 5.70 -5.88 12.64
C ALA A 153 4.79 -6.66 11.68
N ARG A 154 4.16 -7.77 12.11
CA ARG A 154 3.18 -8.51 11.29
C ARG A 154 1.88 -7.75 11.07
N ALA A 155 1.46 -6.90 12.00
CA ALA A 155 0.24 -6.10 11.86
C ALA A 155 0.40 -4.87 10.95
N HIS A 156 1.63 -4.49 10.58
CA HIS A 156 1.91 -3.24 9.87
C HIS A 156 1.83 -3.37 8.34
N VAL A 157 2.26 -4.50 7.76
CA VAL A 157 2.30 -4.69 6.30
C VAL A 157 0.90 -4.93 5.72
N LEU A 158 0.04 -5.69 6.40
CA LEU A 158 -1.32 -6.00 5.94
C LEU A 158 -2.35 -4.87 6.14
N ARG A 159 -1.97 -3.74 6.75
CA ARG A 159 -2.91 -2.66 7.10
C ARG A 159 -2.73 -1.37 6.29
N CYS A 160 -1.64 -1.27 5.52
CA CYS A 160 -1.29 -0.08 4.74
C CYS A 160 -2.31 0.29 3.64
N LEU A 161 -3.04 -0.68 3.09
CA LEU A 161 -4.05 -0.41 2.06
C LEU A 161 -5.41 0.03 2.64
N CYS A 162 -5.59 -0.02 3.96
CA CYS A 162 -6.91 0.16 4.59
C CYS A 162 -7.24 1.59 5.07
N ASP A 163 -6.30 2.52 5.20
CA ASP A 163 -6.60 3.90 5.63
C ASP A 163 -5.61 4.93 5.06
N SER A 164 -6.13 6.11 4.72
CA SER A 164 -5.42 7.30 4.21
C SER A 164 -4.11 7.61 4.99
N PRO A 165 -3.03 8.06 4.31
CA PRO A 165 -1.70 8.28 4.90
C PRO A 165 -1.67 9.23 6.11
N ARG A 166 -2.63 10.16 6.23
CA ARG A 166 -2.72 11.08 7.38
C ARG A 166 -3.12 10.39 8.70
N ASN A 167 -3.74 9.22 8.64
CA ASN A 167 -4.20 8.49 9.82
C ASN A 167 -3.20 7.43 10.31
N ILE A 168 -2.16 7.13 9.54
CA ILE A 168 -1.18 6.08 9.86
C ILE A 168 -0.25 6.55 10.99
N ALA A 169 0.40 7.70 10.82
CA ALA A 169 1.27 8.27 11.84
C ALA A 169 0.50 8.61 13.14
N ARG A 170 -0.72 9.16 13.01
CA ARG A 170 -1.56 9.52 14.15
C ARG A 170 -1.98 8.30 14.96
N ARG A 171 -2.38 7.20 14.31
CA ARG A 171 -2.81 5.97 15.02
C ARG A 171 -1.65 5.14 15.53
N PHE A 172 -0.48 5.20 14.89
CA PHE A 172 0.75 4.64 15.44
C PHE A 172 1.12 5.36 16.74
N MET A 173 1.08 6.70 16.74
CA MET A 173 1.31 7.53 17.93
C MET A 173 0.23 7.32 19.00
N ASP A 174 -1.05 7.23 18.63
CA ASP A 174 -2.14 6.99 19.59
C ASP A 174 -2.06 5.60 20.20
N ALA A 175 -1.74 4.56 19.43
CA ALA A 175 -1.57 3.19 19.92
C ALA A 175 -0.33 3.07 20.83
N ALA A 176 0.78 3.73 20.47
CA ALA A 176 1.97 3.83 21.32
C ALA A 176 1.67 4.62 22.61
N CYS A 177 0.88 5.68 22.53
CA CYS A 177 0.48 6.51 23.67
C CYS A 177 -0.47 5.77 24.62
N ASP A 178 -1.46 5.04 24.10
CA ASP A 178 -2.38 4.24 24.91
C ASP A 178 -1.69 3.05 25.58
N PHE A 179 -0.71 2.44 24.91
CA PHE A 179 0.11 1.38 25.51
C PHE A 179 0.98 1.93 26.65
N SER A 180 1.60 3.11 26.45
CA SER A 180 2.34 3.83 27.49
C SER A 180 1.45 4.13 28.72
N LYS A 181 0.24 4.67 28.49
CA LYS A 181 -0.72 4.99 29.56
C LYS A 181 -1.19 3.76 30.34
N ARG A 182 -1.44 2.63 29.65
CA ARG A 182 -1.83 1.37 30.30
C ARG A 182 -0.69 0.79 31.15
N ARG A 183 0.56 1.02 30.75
CA ARG A 183 1.72 0.54 31.51
C ARG A 183 2.01 1.39 32.74
N VAL A 184 1.83 2.72 32.67
CA VAL A 184 1.88 3.61 33.85
C VAL A 184 0.78 3.23 34.85
N ARG A 185 -0.43 2.92 34.38
CA ARG A 185 -1.53 2.43 35.24
C ARG A 185 -1.27 1.05 35.83
N ALA A 186 -0.66 0.14 35.08
CA ALA A 186 -0.30 -1.18 35.59
C ALA A 186 0.83 -1.09 36.63
N ALA A 187 1.80 -0.18 36.47
CA ALA A 187 2.84 0.07 37.47
C ALA A 187 2.31 0.76 38.74
N ALA A 188 1.25 1.57 38.64
CA ALA A 188 0.60 2.22 39.77
C ALA A 188 -0.33 1.31 40.61
N LEU A 189 -0.63 0.09 40.13
CA LEU A 189 -1.44 -0.91 40.85
C LEU A 189 -0.61 -1.88 41.71
N PHE A 190 0.71 -1.72 41.73
CA PHE A 190 1.65 -2.50 42.53
C PHE A 190 2.28 -1.70 43.68
N HIS A 191 1.63 -0.62 44.13
CA HIS A 191 2.06 0.18 45.27
C HIS A 191 1.00 0.27 46.36
#